data_AF-A0A0A8WNY4-F1
#
_entry.id   AF-A0A0A8WNY4-F1
#
_cell.length_a   1.000
_cell.length_b   1.000
_cell.length_c   1.000
_cell.angle_alpha   90.00
_cell.angle_beta   90.00
_cell.angle_gamma   90.00
#
_symmetry.space_group_name_H-M   'P 1'
#
loop_
_entity.id
_entity.type
_entity.pdbx_description
1 polymer ?
#
loop_
_entity_poly.entity_id
_entity_poly.type
_entity_poly.pdbx_seq_one_letter_code
_entity_poly.pdbx_strand_id
1 'polypeptide(L)'
;MTITAGSIVKHQGAPEWGSGKVVEISASRVTIDFSDGISRKIAVSHFGTLQPADRDSYLPPPKAESVLIKPRRVTRVAKKK
;
A
#
# COMPACT_ATOMS: atom_id res chain seq x y z
N MET A 1 4.67 -15.73 4.83
CA MET A 1 3.97 -15.23 3.62
C MET A 1 4.98 -14.52 2.73
N THR A 2 5.01 -14.83 1.43
CA THR A 2 5.83 -14.11 0.45
C THR A 2 4.94 -13.15 -0.33
N ILE A 3 5.04 -11.85 -0.06
CA ILE A 3 4.29 -10.84 -0.81
C ILE A 3 5.11 -10.44 -2.03
N THR A 4 4.53 -10.53 -3.23
CA THR A 4 5.12 -10.04 -4.46
C THR A 4 4.30 -8.87 -5.02
N ALA A 5 4.94 -7.99 -5.79
CA ALA A 5 4.25 -6.90 -6.45
C ALA A 5 3.18 -7.48 -7.40
N GLY A 6 1.97 -6.91 -7.36
CA GLY A 6 0.82 -7.41 -8.09
C GLY A 6 0.05 -8.55 -7.40
N SER A 7 0.52 -9.06 -6.27
CA SER A 7 -0.27 -10.01 -5.47
C SER A 7 -1.51 -9.33 -4.89
N ILE A 8 -2.59 -10.11 -4.78
CA ILE A 8 -3.85 -9.68 -4.15
C ILE A 8 -3.90 -10.21 -2.72
N VAL A 9 -4.14 -9.31 -1.79
CA VAL A 9 -4.19 -9.58 -0.35
C VAL A 9 -5.40 -8.91 0.27
N LYS A 10 -5.87 -9.43 1.40
CA LYS A 10 -6.91 -8.81 2.23
C LYS A 10 -6.40 -8.63 3.65
N HIS A 11 -6.89 -7.61 4.35
CA HIS A 11 -6.53 -7.39 5.74
C HIS A 11 -7.51 -8.10 6.67
N GLN A 12 -7.03 -9.01 7.51
CA GLN A 12 -7.89 -9.82 8.39
C GLN A 12 -8.58 -8.97 9.46
N GLY A 13 -7.93 -7.92 9.96
CA GLY A 13 -8.48 -7.03 10.99
C GLY A 13 -9.31 -5.87 10.46
N ALA A 14 -9.50 -5.77 9.14
CA ALA A 14 -10.21 -4.66 8.50
C ALA A 14 -10.95 -5.17 7.25
N PRO A 15 -12.02 -5.98 7.43
CA PRO A 15 -12.80 -6.52 6.33
C PRO A 15 -13.40 -5.42 5.44
N GLU A 16 -13.63 -4.21 5.99
CA GLU A 16 -14.14 -3.06 5.26
C GLU A 16 -13.18 -2.52 4.18
N TRP A 17 -11.88 -2.82 4.24
CA TRP A 17 -10.94 -2.45 3.17
C TRP A 17 -11.09 -3.33 1.94
N GLY A 18 -11.67 -4.54 2.10
CA GLY A 18 -11.81 -5.52 1.05
C GLY A 18 -10.47 -6.10 0.58
N SER A 19 -10.44 -6.51 -0.68
CA SER A 19 -9.23 -6.99 -1.36
C SER A 19 -8.36 -5.83 -1.78
N GLY A 20 -7.04 -6.02 -1.80
CA GLY A 20 -6.09 -5.00 -2.21
C GLY A 20 -4.95 -5.56 -3.04
N LYS A 21 -4.49 -4.78 -4.00
CA LYS A 21 -3.36 -5.11 -4.87
C LYS A 21 -2.09 -4.47 -4.34
N VAL A 22 -1.05 -5.26 -4.19
CA VAL A 22 0.28 -4.78 -3.82
C VAL A 22 0.86 -4.00 -5.00
N VAL A 23 1.02 -2.69 -4.85
CA VAL A 23 1.53 -1.81 -5.91
C VAL A 23 3.03 -1.55 -5.77
N GLU A 24 3.53 -1.46 -4.54
CA GLU A 24 4.95 -1.18 -4.28
C GLU A 24 5.45 -2.01 -3.10
N ILE A 25 6.67 -2.55 -3.23
CA ILE A 25 7.35 -3.26 -2.16
C ILE A 25 8.64 -2.52 -1.83
N SER A 26 8.76 -2.10 -0.58
CA SER A 26 9.98 -1.55 0.01
C SER A 26 10.59 -2.56 0.99
N ALA A 27 11.85 -2.36 1.36
CA ALA A 27 12.56 -3.25 2.29
C ALA A 27 11.85 -3.44 3.66
N SER A 28 11.07 -2.44 4.11
CA SER A 28 10.41 -2.47 5.42
C SER A 28 8.88 -2.35 5.38
N ARG A 29 8.27 -2.22 4.19
CA ARG A 29 6.82 -2.04 4.04
C ARG A 29 6.36 -2.31 2.62
N VAL A 30 5.07 -2.59 2.46
CA VAL A 30 4.40 -2.66 1.16
C VAL A 30 3.31 -1.61 1.08
N THR A 31 3.12 -1.05 -0.10
CA THR A 31 1.97 -0.19 -0.42
C THR A 31 0.95 -1.06 -1.14
N ILE A 32 -0.27 -1.10 -0.62
CA ILE A 32 -1.39 -1.88 -1.14
C ILE A 32 -2.53 -0.93 -1.45
N ASP A 33 -3.03 -0.99 -2.69
CA ASP A 33 -4.25 -0.30 -3.10
C ASP A 33 -5.43 -1.20 -2.81
N PHE A 34 -6.26 -0.81 -1.87
CA PHE A 34 -7.45 -1.56 -1.49
C PHE A 34 -8.65 -1.18 -2.38
N SER A 35 -9.61 -2.10 -2.51
CA SER A 35 -10.84 -1.91 -3.29
C SER A 35 -11.74 -0.80 -2.73
N ASP A 36 -11.50 -0.37 -1.49
CA ASP A 36 -12.14 0.81 -0.90
C ASP A 36 -11.66 2.15 -1.49
N GLY A 37 -10.69 2.13 -2.41
CA GLY A 37 -10.14 3.33 -3.03
C GLY A 37 -8.92 3.92 -2.32
N ILE A 38 -8.44 3.30 -1.23
CA ILE A 38 -7.39 3.88 -0.40
C ILE A 38 -6.12 3.03 -0.47
N SER A 39 -5.02 3.68 -0.85
CA SER A 39 -3.66 3.12 -0.77
C SER A 39 -3.13 3.16 0.66
N ARG A 40 -2.86 2.00 1.26
CA ARG A 40 -2.31 1.89 2.61
C ARG A 40 -0.92 1.28 2.61
N LYS A 41 -0.06 1.77 3.50
CA LYS A 41 1.30 1.27 3.70
C LYS A 41 1.34 0.32 4.89
N ILE A 42 1.63 -0.94 4.65
CA ILE A 42 1.70 -1.98 5.67
C ILE A 42 3.16 -2.35 5.92
N ALA A 43 3.63 -2.21 7.16
CA ALA A 43 4.99 -2.59 7.52
C ALA A 43 5.15 -4.12 7.54
N VAL A 44 6.38 -4.62 7.35
CA VAL A 44 6.65 -6.08 7.36
C VAL A 44 6.21 -6.74 8.67
N SER A 45 6.33 -6.02 9.79
CA SER A 45 5.89 -6.48 11.12
C SER A 45 4.38 -6.77 11.19
N HIS A 46 3.59 -6.19 10.29
CA HIS A 46 2.14 -6.41 10.20
C HIS A 46 1.74 -7.36 9.06
N PHE A 47 2.68 -8.07 8.43
CA PHE A 47 2.31 -9.04 7.40
C PHE A 47 1.53 -10.23 7.96
N GLY A 48 1.62 -10.51 9.25
CA GLY A 48 0.80 -11.55 9.89
C GLY A 48 -0.70 -11.27 9.83
N THR A 49 -1.13 -10.01 9.64
CA THR A 49 -2.55 -9.65 9.52
C THR A 49 -3.04 -9.61 8.08
N LEU A 50 -2.15 -9.80 7.10
CA LEU A 50 -2.49 -9.88 5.69
C LEU A 50 -2.71 -11.35 5.31
N GLN A 51 -3.81 -11.60 4.61
CA GLN A 51 -4.11 -12.90 4.05
C GLN A 51 -4.12 -12.82 2.52
N PRO A 52 -3.70 -13.88 1.82
CA PRO A 52 -3.91 -13.98 0.39
C PRO A 52 -5.41 -13.94 0.07
N ALA A 53 -5.78 -13.26 -1.00
CA ALA A 53 -7.14 -13.18 -1.50
C ALA A 53 -7.17 -13.56 -2.98
N ASP A 54 -8.34 -14.00 -3.45
CA ASP A 54 -8.54 -14.35 -4.86
C ASP A 54 -8.32 -13.16 -5.77
N ARG A 55 -7.71 -13.42 -6.93
CA ARG A 55 -7.38 -12.37 -7.90
C ARG A 55 -8.64 -11.66 -8.42
N ASP A 56 -9.72 -12.41 -8.60
CA ASP A 56 -11.02 -11.91 -9.07
C ASP A 56 -11.78 -11.13 -7.99
N SER A 57 -11.36 -11.19 -6.72
CA SER A 57 -11.98 -10.41 -5.64
C SER A 57 -11.47 -8.98 -5.56
N TYR A 58 -10.41 -8.62 -6.30
CA TYR A 58 -9.92 -7.25 -6.36
C TYR A 58 -10.65 -6.47 -7.44
N LEU A 59 -11.51 -5.56 -7.01
CA LEU A 59 -12.07 -4.54 -7.88
C LEU A 59 -11.16 -3.30 -7.82
N PRO A 60 -10.45 -2.96 -8.91
CA PRO A 60 -9.66 -1.74 -8.93
C PRO A 60 -10.61 -0.55 -8.77
N PRO A 61 -10.39 0.32 -7.77
CA PRO A 61 -11.16 1.54 -7.66
C PRO A 61 -10.98 2.37 -8.94
N PRO A 62 -12.03 3.09 -9.40
CA PRO A 62 -11.92 3.95 -10.57
C PRO A 62 -10.78 4.91 -10.33
N LYS A 63 -9.79 4.84 -11.23
CA LYS A 63 -8.45 5.43 -11.17
C LYS A 63 -8.48 6.91 -10.76
N ALA A 64 -8.57 7.18 -9.47
CA ALA A 64 -8.10 8.44 -8.92
C ALA A 64 -6.59 8.31 -8.95
N GLU A 65 -5.96 8.95 -9.93
CA GLU A 65 -4.53 9.16 -9.99
C GLU A 65 -4.08 9.63 -8.60
N SER A 66 -3.58 8.71 -7.78
CA SER A 66 -3.06 9.04 -6.48
C SER A 66 -1.85 9.89 -6.74
N VAL A 67 -2.07 11.20 -6.68
CA VAL A 67 -1.07 12.24 -6.69
C VAL A 67 0.06 11.73 -5.83
N LEU A 68 1.15 11.41 -6.51
CA LEU A 68 2.44 11.09 -5.96
C LEU A 68 2.90 12.34 -5.20
N ILE A 69 2.35 12.58 -4.00
CA ILE A 69 2.94 13.51 -3.06
C ILE A 69 4.14 12.77 -2.47
N LYS A 70 5.18 12.62 -3.30
CA LYS A 70 6.56 12.52 -2.82
C LYS A 70 6.71 13.67 -1.83
N PRO A 71 6.97 13.45 -0.53
CA PRO A 71 7.51 14.52 0.27
C PRO A 71 8.89 14.79 -0.32
N ARG A 72 8.99 15.77 -1.22
CA ARG A 72 10.27 16.32 -1.65
C ARG A 72 10.89 16.88 -0.38
N ARG A 73 11.87 16.14 0.15
CA ARG A 73 12.71 16.52 1.27
C ARG A 73 13.24 17.92 0.98
N VAL A 74 12.69 18.95 1.64
CA VAL A 74 13.29 20.27 1.59
C VAL A 74 14.47 20.19 2.54
N THR A 75 15.65 19.89 2.02
CA THR A 75 16.91 20.14 2.71
C THR A 75 16.94 21.63 3.02
N ARG A 76 16.69 22.00 4.28
CA ARG A 76 16.83 23.37 4.77
C ARG A 76 18.31 23.69 4.83
N VAL A 77 18.91 24.03 3.69
CA VAL A 77 20.22 24.67 3.64
C VAL A 77 19.96 26.16 3.91
N ALA A 78 20.30 26.63 5.11
CA ALA A 78 20.46 28.06 5.36
C ALA A 78 21.78 28.26 6.09
N LYS A 79 22.73 28.79 5.34
CA LYS A 79 24.07 29.20 5.77
C LYS A 79 23.98 30.42 6.71
N LYS A 80 24.97 30.51 7.59
CA LYS A 80 25.37 31.66 8.42
C LYS A 80 25.21 33.02 7.72
N LYS A 81 24.84 34.03 8.52
CA LYS A 81 25.46 35.35 8.48
C LYS A 81 25.64 35.85 9.91
#